data_AF-A0A077AWB0-F1
#
_entry.id   AF-A0A077AWB0-F1
#
_cell.length_a   1.000
_cell.length_b   1.000
_cell.length_c   1.000
_cell.angle_alpha   90.00
_cell.angle_beta   90.00
_cell.angle_gamma   90.00
#
_symmetry.space_group_name_H-M   'P 1'
#
loop_
_entity.id
_entity.type
_entity.pdbx_description
1 polymer ?
#
loop_
_entity_poly.entity_id
_entity_poly.type
_entity_poly.pdbx_seq_one_letter_code
_entity_poly.pdbx_strand_id
1 'polypeptide(L)' 'MNIQSHLEALLKKHEELDKEIRRIETHAFVSETNLHEMKKKRLKVKEEIERTKNYADRRS' A
#
# COMPACT_ATOMS: atom_id res chain seq x y z
N MET A 1 -7.58 16.93 -11.82
CA MET A 1 -7.01 15.67 -11.30
C MET A 1 -8.01 15.08 -10.32
N ASN A 2 -8.60 13.94 -10.67
CA ASN A 2 -9.73 13.38 -9.93
C ASN A 2 -9.24 12.57 -8.74
N ILE A 3 -9.91 12.67 -7.59
CA ILE A 3 -9.59 11.90 -6.37
C ILE A 3 -9.62 10.39 -6.65
N GLN A 4 -10.48 9.95 -7.58
CA GLN A 4 -10.50 8.59 -8.11
C GLN A 4 -9.15 8.14 -8.69
N SER A 5 -8.51 8.94 -9.55
CA SER A 5 -7.22 8.57 -10.15
C SER A 5 -6.11 8.48 -9.10
N HIS A 6 -6.18 9.30 -8.05
CA HIS A 6 -5.24 9.22 -6.92
C HIS A 6 -5.47 7.94 -6.10
N LEU A 7 -6.74 7.58 -5.86
CA LEU A 7 -7.10 6.34 -5.17
C LEU A 7 -6.66 5.10 -5.96
N GLU A 8 -6.86 5.08 -7.27
CA GLU A 8 -6.42 3.98 -8.14
C GLU A 8 -4.89 3.83 -8.12
N ALA A 9 -4.14 4.93 -8.17
CA ALA A 9 -2.68 4.90 -8.08
C ALA A 9 -2.21 4.33 -6.73
N LEU A 10 -2.86 4.73 -5.63
CA LEU A 10 -2.55 4.21 -4.29
C LEU A 10 -2.89 2.72 -4.16
N LEU A 11 -4.03 2.28 -4.70
CA LEU A 11 -4.43 0.87 -4.73
C LEU A 11 -3.42 0.03 -5.52
N LYS A 12 -3.01 0.51 -6.69
CA LYS A 12 -2.01 -0.18 -7.53
C LYS A 12 -0.67 -0.31 -6.78
N LYS A 13 -0.23 0.76 -6.12
CA LYS A 13 1.00 0.77 -5.30
C LYS A 13 0.90 -0.18 -4.10
N HIS A 14 -0.26 -0.27 -3.46
CA HIS A 14 -0.51 -1.22 -2.37
C HIS A 14 -0.40 -2.67 -2.88
N GLU A 15 -0.98 -2.95 -4.05
CA GLU A 15 -0.94 -4.28 -4.66
C GLU A 15 0.48 -4.71 -5.03
N GLU A 16 1.29 -3.80 -5.56
CA GLU A 16 2.71 -4.07 -5.86
C GLU A 16 3.51 -4.35 -4.58
N LEU A 17 3.30 -3.55 -3.53
CA LEU A 17 3.94 -3.80 -2.23
C LEU A 17 3.53 -5.15 -1.64
N ASP A 18 2.27 -5.57 -1.77
CA ASP A 18 1.82 -6.89 -1.27
C ASP A 18 2.45 -8.04 -2.06
N LYS A 19 2.58 -7.90 -3.39
CA LYS A 19 3.28 -8.88 -4.24
C LYS A 19 4.76 -8.97 -3.88
N GLU A 20 5.40 -7.83 -3.64
CA GLU A 20 6.82 -7.78 -3.27
C GLU A 20 7.04 -8.39 -1.87
N ILE A 21 6.17 -8.09 -0.90
CA ILE A 21 6.17 -8.72 0.42
C ILE A 21 6.02 -10.23 0.29
N ARG A 22 5.07 -10.74 -0.51
CA ARG A 22 4.88 -12.19 -0.68
C ARG A 22 6.09 -12.86 -1.32
N ARG A 23 6.72 -12.24 -2.32
CA ARG A 23 7.96 -12.75 -2.93
C ARG A 23 9.09 -12.85 -1.91
N ILE A 24 9.21 -11.80 -1.09
CA ILE A 24 10.17 -11.71 0.01
C ILE A 24 9.86 -12.79 1.08
N GLU A 25 8.61 -12.95 1.52
CA GLU A 25 8.20 -13.96 2.50
C GLU A 25 8.39 -15.40 2.00
N THR A 26 8.27 -15.62 0.68
CA THR A 26 8.53 -16.94 0.07
C THR A 26 10.02 -17.25 0.01
N HIS A 27 10.89 -16.24 0.01
CA HIS A 27 12.33 -16.42 0.04
C HIS A 27 12.80 -16.67 1.48
N ALA A 28 13.22 -17.90 1.77
CA ALA A 28 13.68 -18.34 3.10
C ALA A 28 14.92 -17.59 3.64
N PHE A 29 15.54 -16.71 2.85
CA PHE A 29 16.75 -15.96 3.20
C PHE A 29 16.53 -14.44 3.18
N VAL A 30 15.36 -14.00 3.64
CA VAL A 30 15.05 -12.57 3.73
C VAL A 30 15.48 -12.00 5.07
N SER A 31 16.19 -10.87 5.00
CA SER A 31 16.47 -10.05 6.17
C SER A 31 15.17 -9.53 6.77
N GLU A 32 14.88 -9.88 8.02
CA GLU A 32 13.70 -9.44 8.77
C GLU A 32 13.50 -7.91 8.71
N THR A 33 14.58 -7.14 8.62
CA THR A 33 14.59 -5.69 8.43
C THR A 33 13.82 -5.26 7.17
N ASN A 34 14.07 -5.90 6.02
CA ASN A 34 13.41 -5.56 4.75
C ASN A 34 11.91 -5.88 4.81
N LEU A 35 11.56 -7.01 5.43
CA LEU A 35 10.16 -7.40 5.61
C LEU A 35 9.42 -6.39 6.50
N HIS A 36 10.06 -5.95 7.58
CA HIS A 36 9.49 -4.97 8.50
C HIS A 36 9.28 -3.61 7.82
N GLU A 37 10.25 -3.13 7.05
CA GLU A 37 10.12 -1.89 6.29
C GLU A 37 9.02 -1.96 5.23
N MET A 38 8.90 -3.09 4.51
CA MET A 38 7.84 -3.28 3.53
C MET A 38 6.45 -3.34 4.18
N LYS A 39 6.30 -4.05 5.31
CA LYS A 39 5.04 -4.07 6.08
C LYS A 39 4.67 -2.67 6.58
N LYS A 40 5.65 -1.87 7.02
CA LYS A 40 5.45 -0.47 7.43
C LYS A 40 5.02 0.41 6.25
N LYS A 41 5.64 0.25 5.08
CA LYS A 41 5.22 0.94 3.83
C LYS A 41 3.80 0.55 3.44
N ARG A 42 3.45 -0.74 3.49
CA ARG A 42 2.10 -1.23 3.21
C ARG A 42 1.07 -0.59 4.15
N LEU A 43 1.36 -0.52 5.44
CA LEU A 43 0.49 0.12 6.42
C LEU A 43 0.26 1.60 6.10
N LYS A 44 1.33 2.35 5.80
CA LYS A 44 1.20 3.76 5.41
C LYS A 44 0.33 3.95 4.17
N VAL A 45 0.55 3.14 3.13
CA VAL A 45 -0.25 3.23 1.90
C VAL A 45 -1.72 2.89 2.18
N LYS A 46 -1.99 1.92 3.04
CA LYS A 46 -3.36 1.62 3.49
C LYS A 46 -4.01 2.81 4.19
N GLU A 47 -3.30 3.47 5.10
CA GLU A 47 -3.80 4.68 5.78
C GLU A 47 -4.02 5.85 4.81
N GLU A 48 -3.17 5.99 3.78
CA GLU A 48 -3.38 6.97 2.71
C GLU A 48 -4.63 6.65 1.89
N ILE A 49 -4.84 5.38 1.50
CA ILE A 49 -6.07 4.93 0.81
C ILE A 49 -7.31 5.25 1.65
N GLU A 50 -7.30 4.92 2.94
CA GLU A 50 -8.44 5.19 3.83
C GLU A 50 -8.70 6.69 3.97
N ARG A 51 -7.65 7.51 4.09
CA ARG A 51 -7.78 8.97 4.09
C ARG A 51 -8.34 9.51 2.78
N THR A 52 -7.82 9.07 1.64
CA THR A 52 -8.29 9.48 0.31
C THR A 52 -9.73 9.04 0.07
N LYS A 53 -10.09 7.82 0.50
CA LYS A 53 -11.46 7.29 0.38
C LYS A 53 -12.44 8.07 1.25
N ASN A 54 -12.09 8.34 2.51
CA ASN A 54 -12.89 9.17 3.40
C ASN A 54 -13.02 10.61 2.86
N TYR A 55 -11.97 11.14 2.25
CA TYR A 55 -12.03 12.44 1.60
C TYR A 55 -12.93 12.46 0.36
N ALA A 56 -12.92 11.39 -0.44
CA ALA A 56 -13.82 11.23 -1.58
C ALA A 56 -15.29 11.14 -1.13
N ASP A 57 -15.55 10.36 -0.07
CA ASP A 57 -16.87 10.12 0.50
C ASP A 57 -17.48 11.41 1.07
N ARG A 58 -16.71 12.20 1.84
CA ARG A 58 -17.14 13.50 2.38
C ARG A 58 -17.41 14.58 1.34
N ARG A 59 -16.97 14.37 0.10
CA ARG A 59 -17.09 15.34 -1.00
C ARG A 59 -18.16 14.95 -2.02
N SER A 60 -18.78 13.77 -1.85
CA SER A 60 -19.95 13.30 -2.60
C SER A 60 -21.25 13.71 -1.91
#